data_AF-A0A317GZB4-F1
#
_entry.id   AF-A0A317GZB4-F1
#
_cell.length_a   1.000
_cell.length_b   1.000
_cell.length_c   1.000
_cell.angle_alpha   90.00
_cell.angle_beta   90.00
_cell.angle_gamma   90.00
#
_symmetry.space_group_name_H-M   'P 1'
#
loop_
_entity.id
_entity.type
_entity.pdbx_description
1 polymer ?
#
loop_
_entity_poly.entity_id
_entity_poly.type
_entity_poly.pdbx_seq_one_letter_code
_entity_poly.pdbx_strand_id
1 'polypeptide(L)'
;MTRLLRFRDLKERGIVNNWPTLRNRIAKYGFPPGRMTGPNERTWVEAEIDAWIKSRPTVGPAPRGIAKTRQGRPRKAAATATESTTA
;
A
#
# COMPACT_ATOMS: atom_id res chain seq x y z
N MET A 1 10.09 -19.43 -19.74
CA MET A 1 8.71 -19.75 -19.30
C MET A 1 8.06 -18.49 -18.77
N THR A 2 6.83 -18.20 -19.20
CA THR A 2 6.13 -16.95 -18.88
C THR A 2 5.30 -17.15 -17.61
N ARG A 3 5.89 -16.88 -16.44
CA ARG A 3 5.16 -16.99 -15.17
C ARG A 3 4.29 -15.77 -14.94
N LEU A 4 3.05 -16.01 -14.56
CA LEU A 4 2.09 -14.98 -14.17
C LEU A 4 2.03 -14.93 -12.65
N LEU A 5 2.25 -13.75 -12.08
CA LEU A 5 2.24 -13.48 -10.65
C LEU A 5 0.92 -12.79 -10.27
N ARG A 6 0.29 -13.24 -9.21
CA ARG A 6 -0.86 -12.56 -8.60
C ARG A 6 -0.37 -11.56 -7.55
N PHE A 7 -1.31 -10.79 -6.99
CA PHE A 7 -1.02 -9.88 -5.88
C PHE A 7 -0.39 -10.61 -4.69
N ARG A 8 -0.81 -11.86 -4.43
CA ARG A 8 -0.23 -12.67 -3.36
C ARG A 8 1.25 -12.98 -3.61
N ASP A 9 1.62 -13.39 -4.82
CA ASP A 9 3.02 -13.65 -5.18
C ASP A 9 3.87 -12.38 -5.10
N LEU A 10 3.33 -11.23 -5.52
CA LEU A 10 3.98 -9.93 -5.39
C LEU A 10 4.27 -9.55 -3.93
N LYS A 11 3.38 -9.95 -3.02
CA LYS A 11 3.53 -9.74 -1.58
C LYS A 11 4.54 -10.69 -0.97
N GLU A 12 4.49 -11.97 -1.32
CA GLU A 12 5.46 -12.97 -0.84
C GLU A 12 6.89 -12.63 -1.27
N ARG A 13 7.07 -12.03 -2.46
CA ARG A 13 8.37 -11.55 -2.94
C ARG A 13 8.85 -10.26 -2.29
N GLY A 14 8.08 -9.68 -1.36
CA GLY A 14 8.42 -8.40 -0.71
C GLY A 14 8.40 -7.20 -1.66
N ILE A 15 7.87 -7.38 -2.88
CA ILE A 15 7.77 -6.29 -3.84
C ILE A 15 6.73 -5.34 -3.30
N VAL A 16 5.52 -5.79 -2.94
CA VAL A 16 4.44 -4.89 -2.53
C VAL A 16 3.72 -5.36 -1.28
N ASN A 17 3.49 -4.46 -0.32
CA ASN A 17 2.86 -4.83 0.95
C ASN A 17 1.33 -4.69 0.97
N ASN A 18 0.79 -3.70 0.24
CA ASN A 18 -0.64 -3.42 0.20
C ASN A 18 -1.08 -2.79 -1.14
N TRP A 19 -2.38 -2.84 -1.43
CA TRP A 19 -2.98 -2.29 -2.65
C TRP A 19 -2.74 -0.78 -2.85
N PRO A 20 -2.84 0.08 -1.81
CA PRO A 20 -2.49 1.50 -1.96
C PRO A 20 -1.05 1.75 -2.40
N THR A 21 -0.08 1.00 -1.84
CA THR A 21 1.33 1.06 -2.23
C THR A 21 1.51 0.62 -3.67
N LEU A 22 0.81 -0.43 -4.10
CA LEU A 22 0.81 -0.85 -5.50
C LEU A 22 0.31 0.26 -6.42
N ARG A 23 -0.85 0.86 -6.11
CA ARG A 23 -1.42 1.98 -6.87
C ARG A 23 -0.45 3.17 -6.95
N ASN A 24 0.18 3.52 -5.84
CA ASN A 24 1.20 4.57 -5.80
C ASN A 24 2.42 4.22 -6.65
N ARG A 25 2.81 2.95 -6.71
CA ARG A 25 3.93 2.51 -7.55
C ARG A 25 3.62 2.57 -9.02
N ILE A 26 2.40 2.23 -9.41
CA ILE A 26 1.93 2.39 -10.79
C ILE A 26 1.91 3.88 -11.14
N ALA A 27 1.32 4.72 -10.29
CA ALA A 27 1.16 6.15 -10.56
C ALA A 27 2.47 6.96 -10.52
N LYS A 28 3.39 6.67 -9.59
CA LYS A 28 4.58 7.51 -9.33
C LYS A 28 5.88 6.93 -9.86
N TYR A 29 5.96 5.62 -9.99
CA TYR A 29 7.21 4.90 -10.30
C TYR A 29 7.11 4.05 -11.56
N GLY A 30 6.03 4.21 -12.34
CA GLY A 30 5.82 3.48 -13.59
C GLY A 30 5.77 1.96 -13.42
N PHE A 31 5.32 1.46 -12.26
CA PHE A 31 5.16 0.02 -12.06
C PHE A 31 4.11 -0.54 -13.03
N PRO A 32 4.31 -1.74 -13.59
CA PRO A 32 3.36 -2.33 -14.54
C PRO A 32 1.94 -2.42 -13.95
N PRO A 33 0.91 -1.93 -14.66
CA PRO A 33 -0.46 -1.80 -14.13
C PRO A 33 -1.18 -3.14 -13.89
N GLY A 34 -0.58 -4.25 -14.33
CA GLY A 34 -1.15 -5.59 -14.30
C GLY A 34 -2.21 -5.75 -15.39
N ARG A 35 -2.33 -6.97 -15.92
CA ARG A 35 -3.37 -7.33 -16.88
C ARG A 35 -4.56 -7.91 -16.14
N MET A 36 -5.78 -7.54 -16.53
CA MET A 36 -6.98 -8.19 -16.04
C MET A 36 -7.12 -9.53 -16.74
N THR A 37 -6.97 -10.61 -15.97
CA THR A 37 -7.11 -11.99 -16.48
C THR A 37 -8.46 -12.59 -16.08
N GLY A 38 -9.12 -12.01 -15.07
CA GLY A 38 -10.45 -12.42 -14.64
C GLY A 38 -11.29 -11.25 -14.11
N PRO A 39 -12.55 -11.51 -13.73
CA PRO A 39 -13.53 -10.47 -13.36
C PRO A 39 -13.07 -9.56 -12.21
N ASN A 40 -12.16 -10.03 -11.36
CA ASN A 40 -11.56 -9.24 -10.29
C ASN A 40 -10.09 -9.61 -10.00
N GLU A 41 -9.43 -10.24 -10.98
CA GLU A 41 -8.04 -10.69 -10.81
C GLU A 41 -7.11 -9.92 -11.75
N ARG A 42 -6.11 -9.29 -11.15
CA ARG A 42 -4.95 -8.76 -11.87
C ARG A 42 -3.76 -9.68 -11.73
N THR A 43 -3.10 -9.88 -12.87
CA THR A 43 -1.90 -10.70 -12.99
C THR A 43 -0.81 -9.90 -13.65
N TRP A 44 0.42 -10.15 -13.23
CA TRP A 44 1.61 -9.50 -13.74
C TRP A 44 2.53 -10.53 -14.35
N VAL A 45 3.22 -10.16 -15.42
CA VAL A 45 4.24 -11.02 -16.00
C VAL A 45 5.51 -10.92 -15.15
N GLU A 46 6.04 -12.05 -14.70
CA GLU A 46 7.27 -12.08 -13.89
C GLU A 46 8.43 -11.35 -14.57
N ALA A 47 8.58 -11.54 -15.89
CA ALA A 47 9.63 -10.88 -16.67
C ALA A 47 9.51 -9.34 -16.70
N GLU A 48 8.28 -8.79 -16.78
CA GLU A 48 8.07 -7.33 -16.72
C GLU A 48 8.46 -6.77 -15.34
N ILE A 49 8.13 -7.53 -14.28
CA ILE A 49 8.47 -7.11 -12.92
C ILE A 49 9.98 -7.18 -12.69
N ASP A 50 10.62 -8.26 -13.13
CA ASP A 50 12.08 -8.43 -13.04
C ASP A 50 12.82 -7.34 -13.82
N ALA A 51 12.35 -7.02 -15.03
CA ALA A 51 12.85 -5.91 -15.82
C ALA A 51 12.67 -4.56 -15.11
N TRP A 52 11.51 -4.31 -14.48
CA TRP A 52 11.27 -3.10 -13.71
C TRP A 52 12.19 -3.01 -12.46
N ILE A 53 12.43 -4.14 -11.78
CA ILE A 53 13.34 -4.21 -10.63
C ILE A 53 14.78 -3.90 -11.09
N LYS A 54 15.24 -4.51 -12.19
CA LYS A 54 16.58 -4.29 -12.76
C LYS A 54 16.76 -2.87 -13.31
N SER A 55 15.71 -2.30 -13.88
CA SER A 55 15.72 -0.94 -14.42
C SER A 55 15.76 0.12 -13.33
N ARG A 56 15.48 -0.22 -12.07
CA ARG A 56 15.45 0.75 -10.98
C ARG A 56 16.90 1.07 -10.58
N PRO A 57 17.39 2.31 -10.74
CA PRO A 57 18.65 2.70 -10.12
C PRO A 57 18.48 2.57 -8.60
N THR A 58 19.34 1.77 -7.97
CA THR A 58 19.34 1.48 -6.52
C THR A 58 19.41 2.73 -5.64
N VAL A 59 19.69 3.90 -6.23
CA VAL A 59 19.62 5.22 -5.59
C VAL A 59 18.16 5.68 -5.44
N GLY A 60 17.36 4.92 -4.71
CA GLY A 60 16.12 5.42 -4.11
C GLY A 60 16.46 6.21 -2.85
N PRO A 61 15.73 7.31 -2.53
CA PRO A 61 15.94 8.02 -1.28
C PRO A 61 15.77 7.05 -0.12
N ALA A 62 16.65 7.19 0.88
CA ALA A 62 16.67 6.40 2.11
C ALA A 62 15.25 6.18 2.65
N PRO A 63 14.93 5.00 3.21
CA PRO A 63 13.58 4.68 3.67
C PRO A 63 13.08 5.83 4.56
N ARG A 64 12.05 6.55 4.09
CA ARG A 64 11.34 7.53 4.92
C ARG A 64 10.83 6.73 6.11
N GLY A 65 11.43 7.00 7.27
CA GLY A 65 11.31 6.18 8.48
C GLY A 65 9.88 5.78 8.79
N ILE A 66 9.74 4.66 9.52
CA ILE A 66 8.49 4.10 10.01
C ILE A 66 7.54 5.24 10.38
N ALA A 67 6.44 5.37 9.65
CA ALA A 67 5.46 6.42 9.88
C ALA A 67 5.08 6.38 11.36
N LYS A 68 5.40 7.44 12.11
CA LYS A 68 5.04 7.55 13.53
C LYS A 68 3.55 7.23 13.64
N THR A 69 3.25 6.11 14.29
CA THR A 69 1.88 5.74 14.58
C THR A 69 1.27 6.89 15.36
N ARG A 70 0.10 7.38 14.94
CA ARG A 70 -0.71 8.31 15.73
C ARG A 70 -1.35 7.58 16.92
N GLN A 71 -0.56 6.85 17.71
CA GLN A 71 -1.00 6.30 18.98
C GLN A 71 -0.91 7.43 20.00
N GLY A 72 -2.01 8.16 20.14
CA GLY A 72 -2.07 9.25 21.12
C GLY A 72 -3.06 10.35 20.81
N ARG A 73 -4.23 10.05 20.22
CA ARG A 73 -5.36 10.98 20.33
C ARG A 73 -6.15 10.57 21.57
N PRO A 74 -5.94 11.20 22.74
CA PRO A 74 -6.88 11.02 23.84
C PRO A 74 -8.25 11.48 23.36
N ARG A 75 -9.26 10.63 23.54
CA ARG A 75 -10.64 11.04 23.35
C ARG A 75 -10.90 12.14 24.37
N LYS A 76 -11.19 13.36 23.90
CA LYS A 76 -11.66 14.46 24.74
C LYS A 76 -13.07 14.06 25.19
N ALA A 77 -13.18 13.38 26.34
CA ALA A 77 -14.45 13.27 27.04
C ALA A 77 -14.78 14.68 27.55
N ALA A 78 -15.77 15.30 26.93
CA ALA A 78 -16.31 16.57 27.37
C ALA A 78 -17.03 16.34 28.70
N ALA A 79 -16.50 16.92 29.77
CA ALA A 79 -17.32 17.34 30.90
C ALA A 79 -18.18 18.53 30.44
N THR A 80 -19.48 18.48 30.74
CA THR A 80 -20.28 19.52 31.44
C THR A 80 -21.76 19.37 31.10
N ALA A 81 -22.58 19.07 32.11
CA ALA A 81 -23.92 19.65 32.29
C ALA A 81 -24.40 19.30 33.72
N THR A 82 -24.07 20.19 34.65
CA THR A 82 -24.84 20.41 35.88
C THR A 82 -25.95 21.38 35.51
N GLU A 83 -27.22 21.08 35.81
CA GLU A 83 -28.26 22.00 36.33
C GLU A 83 -29.69 21.40 36.20
N SER A 84 -30.29 21.16 37.36
CA SER A 84 -31.65 21.58 37.77
C SER A 84 -32.88 21.15 36.95
N THR A 85 -33.77 20.33 37.55
CA THR A 85 -35.22 20.38 37.28
C THR A 85 -36.03 19.99 38.52
N THR A 86 -36.85 20.94 38.94
CA THR A 86 -37.90 20.94 39.97
C THR A 86 -39.12 20.11 39.56
N ALA A 87 -39.66 19.32 40.49
CA ALA A 87 -41.10 19.16 40.77
C ALA A 87 -41.29 18.40 42.10
#